data_AF-A0AAW1N7T6-F1
#
_entry.id   AF-A0AAW1N7T6-F1
#
_cell.length_a   1.000
_cell.length_b   1.000
_cell.length_c   1.000
_cell.angle_alpha   90.00
_cell.angle_beta   90.00
_cell.angle_gamma   90.00
#
_symmetry.space_group_name_H-M   'P 1'
#
loop_
_entity.id
_entity.type
_entity.pdbx_description
1 polymer ?
#
loop_
_entity_poly.entity_id
_entity_poly.type
_entity_poly.pdbx_seq_one_letter_code
_entity_poly.pdbx_strand_id
1 'polypeptide(L)'
;MDKCLYKVEFDINNTICRSTGKTPSMLLFGINQRDLCVDLRSELEASHEDNFDLEVLRAEAQRKNLQVQTYNKQYYDKTRKTPRVYEQEDFVMVKNVDTTPGVNKKLLPKYRGPYAIKRVLDKDRYLITDIDGI
;
A
#
# COMPACT_ATOMS: atom_id res chain seq x y z
N MET A 1 -26.42 -2.69 4.75
CA MET A 1 -25.96 -2.98 3.37
C MET A 1 -25.04 -4.21 3.33
N ASP A 2 -25.11 -5.09 4.34
CA ASP A 2 -23.93 -5.88 4.75
C ASP A 2 -24.00 -7.37 4.38
N LYS A 3 -25.07 -7.81 3.69
CA LYS A 3 -25.36 -9.23 3.41
C LYS A 3 -24.32 -9.95 2.54
N CYS A 4 -23.34 -9.23 1.97
CA CYS A 4 -22.30 -9.79 1.11
C CYS A 4 -20.87 -9.52 1.62
N LEU A 5 -20.67 -8.82 2.74
CA LEU A 5 -19.34 -8.41 3.19
C LEU A 5 -18.41 -9.61 3.44
N TYR A 6 -18.94 -10.66 4.09
CA TYR A 6 -18.20 -11.91 4.34
C TYR A 6 -17.76 -12.62 3.05
N LYS A 7 -18.55 -12.53 1.98
CA LYS A 7 -18.19 -13.10 0.66
C LYS A 7 -17.04 -12.33 0.05
N VAL A 8 -17.14 -10.99 0.04
CA VAL A 8 -16.08 -10.11 -0.47
C VAL A 8 -14.78 -10.28 0.32
N GLU A 9 -14.85 -10.43 1.64
CA GLU A 9 -13.68 -10.74 2.48
C GLU A 9 -13.07 -12.11 2.12
N PHE A 10 -13.90 -13.16 2.00
CA PHE A 10 -13.46 -14.49 1.59
C PHE A 10 -12.80 -14.47 0.21
N ASP A 11 -13.42 -13.82 -0.78
CA ASP A 11 -12.91 -13.69 -2.14
C ASP A 11 -11.57 -12.94 -2.18
N ILE A 12 -11.43 -11.84 -1.45
CA ILE A 12 -10.17 -11.07 -1.36
C ILE A 12 -9.07 -11.92 -0.70
N ASN A 13 -9.40 -12.64 0.38
CA ASN A 13 -8.43 -13.45 1.10
C ASN A 13 -8.01 -14.72 0.34
N ASN A 14 -8.85 -15.23 -0.57
CA ASN A 14 -8.60 -16.47 -1.32
C ASN A 14 -8.30 -16.26 -2.82
N THR A 15 -8.25 -15.01 -3.30
CA THR A 15 -7.75 -14.70 -4.64
C THR A 15 -6.21 -14.70 -4.67
N ILE A 16 -5.63 -15.32 -5.71
CA ILE A 16 -4.18 -15.34 -5.92
C ILE A 16 -3.67 -13.93 -6.27
N CYS A 17 -2.78 -13.37 -5.45
CA CYS A 17 -2.13 -12.10 -5.77
C CYS A 17 -0.99 -12.32 -6.79
N ARG A 18 -0.95 -11.51 -7.86
CA ARG A 18 0.06 -11.63 -8.93
C ARG A 18 1.50 -11.44 -8.42
N SER A 19 1.74 -10.60 -7.42
CA SER A 19 3.12 -10.30 -6.95
C SER A 19 3.72 -11.39 -6.05
N THR A 20 2.89 -12.08 -5.27
CA THR A 20 3.29 -13.21 -4.41
C THR A 20 3.13 -14.56 -5.12
N GLY A 21 2.19 -14.66 -6.05
CA GLY A 21 1.76 -15.92 -6.67
C GLY A 21 1.07 -16.89 -5.71
N LYS A 22 0.53 -16.39 -4.59
CA LYS A 22 -0.21 -17.12 -3.54
C LYS A 22 -1.37 -16.26 -3.04
N THR A 23 -2.35 -16.86 -2.37
CA THR A 23 -3.46 -16.11 -1.73
C THR A 23 -2.99 -15.49 -0.40
N PRO A 24 -3.61 -14.39 0.06
CA PRO A 24 -3.40 -13.86 1.41
C PRO A 24 -3.64 -14.89 2.52
N SER A 25 -4.73 -15.66 2.43
CA SER A 25 -5.10 -16.72 3.39
C SER A 25 -4.01 -17.78 3.53
N MET A 26 -3.46 -18.26 2.40
CA MET A 26 -2.42 -19.26 2.35
C MET A 26 -1.12 -18.76 2.99
N LEU A 27 -0.75 -17.50 2.76
CA LEU A 27 0.45 -16.90 3.37
C LEU A 27 0.30 -16.65 4.88
N LEU A 28 -0.94 -16.46 5.35
CA LEU A 28 -1.24 -16.24 6.77
C LEU A 28 -1.33 -17.55 7.54
N PHE A 29 -2.12 -18.51 7.04
CA PHE A 29 -2.49 -19.73 7.76
C PHE A 29 -1.80 -21.02 7.27
N GLY A 30 -1.16 -21.00 6.10
CA GLY A 30 -0.50 -22.18 5.52
C GLY A 30 -1.47 -23.17 4.84
N ILE A 31 -2.77 -22.90 4.88
CA ILE A 31 -3.84 -23.75 4.37
C ILE A 31 -4.67 -23.04 3.30
N ASN A 32 -5.24 -23.84 2.40
CA ASN A 32 -6.26 -23.38 1.45
C ASN A 32 -7.59 -23.26 2.19
N GLN A 33 -8.11 -22.04 2.42
CA GLN A 33 -9.45 -21.88 3.00
C GLN A 33 -10.50 -22.31 1.97
N ARG A 34 -11.47 -23.10 2.43
CA ARG A 34 -12.57 -23.63 1.62
C ARG A 34 -13.87 -22.90 1.99
N ASP A 35 -14.79 -22.75 1.04
CA ASP A 35 -16.04 -22.00 1.26
C ASP A 35 -17.02 -22.79 2.15
N LEU A 36 -17.94 -22.10 2.83
CA LEU A 36 -18.95 -22.70 3.72
C LEU A 36 -19.97 -23.59 2.99
N CYS A 37 -19.94 -23.64 1.65
CA CYS A 37 -20.86 -24.41 0.82
C CYS A 37 -20.32 -25.81 0.42
N VAL A 38 -19.17 -26.24 0.94
CA VAL A 38 -18.60 -27.58 0.67
C VAL A 38 -19.30 -28.66 1.51
N ASP A 39 -19.60 -29.81 0.89
CA ASP A 39 -20.17 -30.96 1.62
C ASP A 39 -19.10 -31.56 2.56
N LEU A 40 -19.40 -31.55 3.86
CA LEU A 40 -18.55 -32.07 4.93
C LEU A 40 -18.12 -33.52 4.72
N ARG A 41 -18.87 -34.33 3.97
CA ARG A 41 -18.46 -35.70 3.62
C ARG A 41 -17.30 -35.73 2.63
N SER A 42 -17.41 -34.96 1.55
CA SER A 42 -16.33 -34.80 0.57
C SER A 42 -15.07 -34.18 1.18
N GLU A 43 -15.25 -33.31 2.18
CA GLU A 43 -14.16 -32.67 2.93
C GLU A 43 -13.38 -33.67 3.81
N LEU A 44 -14.09 -34.59 4.49
CA LEU A 44 -13.48 -35.61 5.34
C LEU A 44 -12.72 -36.67 4.53
N GLU A 45 -13.15 -36.94 3.29
CA GLU A 45 -12.44 -37.82 2.35
C GLU A 45 -11.23 -37.11 1.70
N ALA A 46 -11.29 -35.79 1.56
CA ALA A 46 -10.21 -34.94 1.03
C ALA A 46 -9.24 -34.41 2.10
N SER A 47 -9.29 -34.93 3.34
CA SER A 47 -8.41 -34.53 4.43
C SER A 47 -7.00 -35.14 4.31
N HIS A 48 -6.32 -34.84 3.20
CA HIS A 48 -4.87 -34.87 3.17
C HIS A 48 -4.32 -33.71 4.00
N GLU A 49 -3.26 -33.98 4.75
CA GLU A 49 -2.52 -32.96 5.48
C GLU A 49 -1.83 -32.01 4.50
N ASP A 50 -2.52 -30.91 4.14
CA ASP A 50 -1.98 -29.72 3.49
C ASP A 50 -1.00 -28.99 4.45
N ASN A 51 0.00 -29.72 4.96
CA ASN A 51 1.01 -29.24 5.89
C ASN A 51 2.14 -28.55 5.11
N PHE A 52 1.80 -27.40 4.52
CA PHE A 52 2.78 -26.58 3.82
C PHE A 52 3.70 -25.91 4.83
N ASP A 53 5.01 -26.05 4.61
CA ASP A 53 6.01 -25.27 5.32
C ASP A 53 5.78 -23.77 5.05
N LEU A 54 5.27 -23.10 6.08
CA LEU A 54 4.95 -21.68 6.08
C LEU A 54 6.18 -20.79 5.86
N GLU A 55 7.36 -21.21 6.29
CA GLU A 55 8.60 -20.45 6.09
C GLU A 55 9.02 -20.52 4.62
N VAL A 56 9.03 -21.71 4.03
CA VAL A 56 9.31 -21.91 2.59
C VAL A 56 8.31 -21.12 1.73
N LEU A 57 7.01 -21.23 2.03
CA LEU A 57 5.95 -20.52 1.33
C LEU A 57 6.14 -18.99 1.38
N ARG A 58 6.46 -18.45 2.56
CA ARG A 58 6.69 -17.01 2.76
C ARG A 58 7.98 -16.56 2.09
N ALA A 59 9.05 -17.35 2.13
CA ALA A 59 10.30 -17.08 1.43
C ALA A 59 10.12 -17.03 -0.10
N GLU A 60 9.33 -17.95 -0.68
CA GLU A 60 8.97 -17.90 -2.09
C GLU A 60 8.22 -16.63 -2.47
N ALA A 61 7.21 -16.26 -1.68
CA ALA A 61 6.40 -15.07 -1.91
C ALA A 61 7.21 -13.78 -1.74
N GLN A 62 8.12 -13.73 -0.75
CA GLN A 62 9.06 -12.63 -0.56
C GLN A 62 10.01 -12.49 -1.76
N ARG A 63 10.57 -13.60 -2.27
CA ARG A 63 11.42 -13.60 -3.47
C ARG A 63 10.69 -13.04 -4.70
N LYS A 64 9.46 -13.48 -4.95
CA LYS A 64 8.64 -12.96 -6.07
C LYS A 64 8.27 -11.48 -5.88
N ASN A 65 7.86 -11.09 -4.67
CA ASN A 65 7.59 -9.68 -4.36
C ASN A 65 8.82 -8.80 -4.62
N LEU A 66 10.03 -9.23 -4.22
CA LEU A 66 11.26 -8.47 -4.46
C LEU A 66 11.59 -8.33 -5.95
N GLN A 67 11.37 -9.38 -6.75
CA GLN A 67 11.52 -9.32 -8.21
C GLN A 67 10.55 -8.31 -8.83
N VAL A 68 9.27 -8.36 -8.45
CA VAL A 68 8.23 -7.43 -8.94
C VAL A 68 8.50 -5.99 -8.48
N GLN A 69 8.92 -5.78 -7.23
CA GLN A 69 9.32 -4.46 -6.73
C GLN A 69 10.52 -3.90 -7.51
N THR A 70 11.53 -4.73 -7.81
CA THR A 70 12.70 -4.34 -8.58
C THR A 70 12.32 -3.96 -10.01
N TYR A 71 11.49 -4.77 -10.68
CA TYR A 71 10.95 -4.47 -12.00
C TYR A 71 10.13 -3.16 -12.02
N ASN A 72 9.20 -3.00 -11.07
CA ASN A 72 8.36 -1.81 -10.96
C ASN A 72 9.21 -0.54 -10.72
N LYS A 73 10.24 -0.63 -9.87
CA LYS A 73 11.19 0.47 -9.63
C LYS A 73 11.94 0.82 -10.92
N GLN A 74 12.53 -0.15 -11.61
CA GLN A 74 13.21 0.08 -12.88
C GLN A 74 12.28 0.67 -13.95
N TYR A 75 11.03 0.22 -14.03
CA TYR A 75 10.04 0.74 -14.96
C TYR A 75 9.67 2.19 -14.65
N TYR A 76 9.44 2.51 -13.37
CA TYR A 76 9.14 3.87 -12.92
C TYR A 76 10.33 4.82 -13.15
N ASP A 77 11.52 4.44 -12.69
CA ASP A 77 12.74 5.26 -12.75
C ASP A 77 13.13 5.61 -14.21
N LYS A 78 12.78 4.80 -15.22
CA LYS A 78 13.00 5.10 -16.66
C LYS A 78 12.31 6.37 -17.16
N THR A 79 11.18 6.75 -16.56
CA THR A 79 10.37 7.91 -16.98
C THR A 79 10.26 8.99 -15.90
N ARG A 80 10.81 8.71 -14.71
CA ARG A 80 10.74 9.60 -13.56
C ARG A 80 11.60 10.85 -13.78
N LYS A 81 10.97 12.03 -13.77
CA LYS A 81 11.69 13.29 -13.61
C LYS A 81 12.30 13.37 -12.21
N THR A 82 13.56 13.81 -12.11
CA THR A 82 14.21 14.06 -10.82
C THR A 82 13.41 15.07 -9.99
N PRO A 83 13.17 14.79 -8.68
CA PRO A 83 12.51 15.73 -7.80
C PRO A 83 13.38 16.99 -7.61
N ARG A 84 12.75 18.11 -7.25
CA ARG A 84 13.50 19.27 -6.77
C ARG A 84 14.02 18.94 -5.36
N VAL A 85 15.33 18.97 -5.20
CA VAL A 85 15.97 18.93 -3.88
C VAL A 85 15.89 20.33 -3.29
N TYR A 86 15.65 20.38 -1.98
CA TYR A 86 15.67 21.61 -1.19
C TYR A 86 16.65 21.43 -0.02
N GLU A 87 17.22 22.53 0.45
CA GLU A 87 18.19 22.53 1.55
C GLU A 87 17.55 23.03 2.85
N GLN A 88 18.32 23.06 3.95
CA GLN A 88 17.83 23.66 5.19
C GLN A 88 17.76 25.19 5.02
N GLU A 89 16.79 25.84 5.68
CA GLU A 89 16.48 27.27 5.58
C GLU A 89 15.93 27.73 4.21
N ASP A 90 15.72 26.81 3.26
CA ASP A 90 14.98 27.11 2.02
C ASP A 90 13.52 27.52 2.32
N PHE A 91 13.04 28.57 1.66
CA PHE A 91 11.65 28.99 1.74
C PHE A 91 10.78 28.29 0.69
N VAL A 92 9.73 27.61 1.16
CA VAL A 92 8.79 26.84 0.33
C VAL A 92 7.35 27.22 0.61
N MET A 93 6.50 27.16 -0.43
CA MET A 93 5.05 27.31 -0.29
C MET A 93 4.36 25.97 -0.44
N VAL A 94 3.44 25.64 0.46
CA VAL A 94 2.69 24.37 0.40
C VAL A 94 1.42 24.56 -0.43
N LYS A 95 1.12 23.61 -1.32
CA LYS A 95 -0.12 23.66 -2.13
C LYS A 95 -1.34 23.58 -1.21
N ASN A 96 -2.28 24.49 -1.41
CA ASN A 96 -3.54 24.50 -0.68
C ASN A 96 -4.45 23.35 -1.17
N VAL A 97 -4.47 22.24 -0.45
CA VAL A 97 -5.34 21.08 -0.74
C VAL A 97 -6.47 21.04 0.28
N ASP A 98 -7.39 22.00 0.17
CA ASP A 98 -8.62 21.99 0.96
C ASP A 98 -9.62 20.98 0.37
N THR A 99 -9.97 19.94 1.11
CA THR A 99 -10.94 18.89 0.74
C THR A 99 -12.33 19.11 1.35
N THR A 100 -12.53 20.14 2.18
CA THR A 100 -13.79 20.40 2.92
C THR A 100 -14.99 20.54 1.98
N PRO A 101 -16.06 19.73 2.12
CA PRO A 101 -17.26 19.87 1.29
C PRO A 101 -18.05 21.14 1.65
N GLY A 102 -18.85 21.65 0.71
CA GLY A 102 -19.76 22.79 0.93
C GLY A 102 -19.15 24.20 0.80
N VAL A 103 -17.83 24.35 0.85
CA VAL A 103 -17.15 25.65 0.69
C VAL A 103 -16.74 25.90 -0.77
N ASN A 104 -17.01 27.10 -1.30
CA ASN A 104 -16.58 27.50 -2.65
C ASN A 104 -15.10 27.91 -2.66
N LYS A 105 -14.26 27.09 -3.28
CA LYS A 105 -12.79 27.22 -3.25
C LYS A 105 -12.20 28.08 -4.37
N LYS A 106 -13.02 28.62 -5.28
CA LYS A 106 -12.55 29.38 -6.47
C LYS A 106 -11.73 30.63 -6.13
N LEU A 107 -11.94 31.22 -4.95
CA LEU A 107 -11.26 32.43 -4.49
C LEU A 107 -10.15 32.16 -3.46
N LEU A 108 -9.93 30.90 -3.06
CA LEU A 108 -8.86 30.58 -2.10
C LEU A 108 -7.49 30.62 -2.79
N PRO A 109 -6.43 31.07 -2.09
CA PRO A 109 -5.07 31.07 -2.65
C PRO A 109 -4.62 29.62 -2.93
N LYS A 110 -3.94 29.41 -4.07
CA LYS A 110 -3.49 28.08 -4.52
C LYS A 110 -2.38 27.48 -3.64
N TYR A 111 -1.68 28.32 -2.88
CA TYR A 111 -0.60 27.95 -1.97
C TYR A 111 -0.80 28.67 -0.63
N ARG A 112 -0.26 28.09 0.46
CA ARG A 112 -0.24 28.65 1.81
C ARG A 112 1.20 28.87 2.25
N GLY A 113 1.43 30.00 2.91
CA GLY A 113 2.69 30.38 3.57
C GLY A 113 3.91 30.50 2.66
N PRO A 114 4.88 31.35 3.00
CA PRO A 114 6.27 30.94 3.00
C PRO A 114 6.54 30.16 4.30
N TYR A 115 7.01 28.92 4.20
CA TYR A 115 7.51 28.11 5.30
C TYR A 115 9.01 27.90 5.13
N ALA A 116 9.77 27.80 6.23
CA ALA A 116 11.18 27.44 6.19
C ALA A 116 11.35 25.91 6.30
N ILE A 117 12.31 25.33 5.58
CA ILE A 117 12.70 23.94 5.76
C ILE A 117 13.62 23.82 6.97
N LYS A 118 13.09 23.28 8.06
CA LYS A 118 13.82 23.02 9.31
C LYS A 118 14.72 21.79 9.23
N ARG A 119 14.35 20.78 8.43
CA ARG A 119 15.17 19.55 8.27
C ARG A 119 14.80 18.77 7.00
N VAL A 120 15.82 18.35 6.25
CA VAL A 120 15.71 17.38 5.16
C VAL A 120 15.64 15.95 5.75
N LEU A 121 14.71 15.13 5.26
CA LEU A 121 14.51 13.72 5.65
C LEU A 121 14.74 12.79 4.45
N ASP A 122 14.75 11.47 4.69
CA ASP A 122 14.89 10.50 3.60
C ASP A 122 13.66 10.46 2.68
N LYS A 123 13.93 10.17 1.39
CA LYS A 123 12.94 9.90 0.32
C LYS A 123 12.04 11.09 -0.01
N ASP A 124 12.66 12.23 -0.34
CA ASP A 124 11.99 13.47 -0.79
C ASP A 124 11.02 14.05 0.27
N ARG A 125 11.31 13.83 1.56
CA ARG A 125 10.52 14.32 2.69
C ARG A 125 11.24 15.48 3.38
N TYR A 126 10.47 16.47 3.84
CA TYR A 126 11.00 17.68 4.47
C TYR A 126 10.14 18.04 5.68
N LEU A 127 10.79 18.41 6.78
CA LEU A 127 10.14 19.04 7.93
C LEU A 127 10.15 20.55 7.69
N ILE A 128 8.95 21.12 7.57
CA ILE A 128 8.75 22.57 7.45
C ILE A 128 8.26 23.15 8.77
N THR A 129 8.56 24.43 9.00
CA THR A 129 7.99 25.23 10.09
C THR A 129 7.58 26.61 9.59
N ASP A 130 6.69 27.25 10.34
CA ASP A 130 6.44 28.69 10.19
C ASP A 130 7.75 29.47 10.40
N ILE A 131 7.79 30.69 9.84
CA ILE A 131 8.94 31.58 9.92
C ILE A 131 8.76 32.46 11.15
N ASP A 132 9.73 32.42 12.07
CA ASP A 132 9.72 33.29 13.25
C ASP A 132 9.82 34.76 12.82
N GLY A 133 8.76 35.55 13.07
CA GLY A 133 8.73 36.99 12.81
C GLY A 133 7.76 37.49 11.72
N ILE A 134 6.81 36.68 11.28
CA ILE A 134 5.63 37.09 10.47
C ILE A 134 4.35 36.94 11.30
#